data_AF-A0A7W5BNA7-F1
#
_entry.id   AF-A0A7W5BNA7-F1
#
_cell.length_a   1.000
_cell.length_b   1.000
_cell.length_c   1.000
_cell.angle_alpha   90.00
_cell.angle_beta   90.00
_cell.angle_gamma   90.00
#
_symmetry.space_group_name_H-M   'P 1'
#
loop_
_entity.id
_entity.type
_entity.pdbx_description
1 polymer ?
#
loop_
_entity_poly.entity_id
_entity_poly.type
_entity_poly.pdbx_seq_one_letter_code
_entity_poly.pdbx_strand_id
1 'polypeptide(L)' 'MVETAILSVPVFSTLCNEAFRVRRAVFVHEQKVPEAEEFDSDDLTAHHIVAVTRTSP' A
#
# COMPACT_ATOMS: atom_id res chain seq x y z
N MET A 1 5.46 -18.59 -14.67
CA MET A 1 4.04 -18.52 -14.24
C MET A 1 3.95 -17.39 -13.23
N VAL A 2 2.98 -16.48 -13.36
CA VAL A 2 2.84 -15.37 -12.41
C VAL A 2 2.01 -15.88 -11.23
N GLU A 3 2.59 -15.82 -10.04
CA GLU A 3 1.89 -16.20 -8.80
C GLU A 3 1.62 -14.93 -7.99
N THR A 4 0.35 -14.69 -7.67
CA THR A 4 -0.08 -13.54 -6.89
C THR A 4 -0.77 -14.01 -5.61
N ALA A 5 -0.26 -13.56 -4.46
CA ALA A 5 -0.90 -13.73 -3.17
C ALA A 5 -1.60 -12.43 -2.78
N ILE A 6 -2.85 -12.52 -2.30
CA ILE A 6 -3.60 -11.39 -1.75
C ILE A 6 -3.63 -11.56 -0.23
N LEU A 7 -3.09 -10.58 0.49
CA LEU A 7 -2.87 -10.66 1.93
C LEU A 7 -3.59 -9.51 2.63
N SER A 8 -4.33 -9.80 3.70
CA SER A 8 -4.71 -8.77 4.66
C SER A 8 -3.48 -8.42 5.49
N VAL A 9 -3.21 -7.13 5.63
CA VAL A 9 -2.03 -6.62 6.33
C VAL A 9 -2.47 -5.70 7.48
N PRO A 10 -2.12 -6.02 8.74
CA PRO A 10 -2.37 -5.10 9.84
C PRO A 10 -1.58 -3.81 9.67
N VAL A 11 -2.15 -2.69 10.12
CA VAL A 11 -1.44 -1.41 10.23
C VAL A 11 -0.16 -1.62 11.07
N PHE A 12 0.90 -0.93 10.71
CA PHE A 12 2.26 -1.05 11.26
C PHE A 12 3.01 -2.36 10.94
N SER A 13 2.40 -3.33 10.27
CA SER A 13 3.14 -4.48 9.73
C SER A 13 4.11 -4.04 8.63
N THR A 14 5.19 -4.80 8.43
CA THR A 14 6.18 -4.51 7.39
C THR A 14 5.53 -4.31 6.01
N LEU A 15 4.62 -5.20 5.61
CA LEU A 15 3.99 -5.13 4.29
C LEU A 15 2.99 -3.96 4.16
N CYS A 16 2.28 -3.60 5.24
CA CYS A 16 1.42 -2.41 5.24
C CYS A 16 2.23 -1.12 5.13
N ASN A 17 3.39 -1.04 5.81
CA ASN A 17 4.27 0.12 5.73
C ASN A 17 4.86 0.29 4.31
N GLU A 18 5.21 -0.81 3.63
CA GLU A 18 5.61 -0.74 2.23
C GLU A 18 4.44 -0.31 1.32
N ALA A 19 3.22 -0.78 1.59
CA ALA A 19 2.04 -0.35 0.84
C ALA A 19 1.79 1.16 0.98
N PHE A 20 1.94 1.73 2.17
CA PHE A 20 1.87 3.19 2.37
C PHE A 20 2.96 3.95 1.61
N ARG A 21 4.18 3.39 1.51
CA ARG A 21 5.24 4.00 0.68
C ARG A 21 4.87 4.00 -0.80
N VAL A 22 4.29 2.92 -1.31
CA VAL A 22 3.82 2.85 -2.70
C VAL A 22 2.71 3.87 -2.95
N ARG A 23 1.73 3.96 -2.03
CA ARG A 23 0.67 4.97 -2.15
C ARG A 23 1.23 6.39 -2.17
N ARG A 24 2.17 6.73 -1.28
CA ARG A 24 2.84 8.04 -1.31
C ARG A 24 3.56 8.30 -2.63
N ALA A 25 4.24 7.30 -3.20
CA ALA A 25 4.88 7.44 -4.51
C ALA A 25 3.87 7.78 -5.61
N VAL A 26 2.75 7.07 -5.65
CA VAL A 26 1.73 7.26 -6.68
C VAL A 26 0.90 8.52 -6.43
N PHE A 27 0.28 8.65 -5.27
CA PHE A 27 -0.68 9.72 -5.00
C PHE A 27 -0.01 11.07 -4.78
N VAL A 28 1.06 11.14 -3.99
CA VAL A 28 1.74 12.42 -3.76
C VAL A 28 2.67 12.76 -4.91
N HIS A 29 3.61 11.88 -5.26
CA HIS A 29 4.69 12.25 -6.18
C HIS A 29 4.24 12.25 -7.64
N GLU A 30 3.45 11.27 -8.08
CA GLU A 30 2.99 11.20 -9.46
C GLU A 30 1.70 12.01 -9.68
N GLN A 31 0.69 11.83 -8.82
CA GLN A 31 -0.65 12.41 -9.01
C GLN A 31 -0.87 13.76 -8.33
N LYS A 32 0.06 14.21 -7.48
CA LYS A 32 0.02 15.51 -6.78
C LYS A 32 -1.15 15.67 -5.80
N VAL A 33 -1.62 14.57 -5.21
CA VAL A 33 -2.51 14.59 -4.04
C VAL A 33 -1.75 15.22 -2.86
N PRO A 34 -2.34 16.18 -2.13
CA PRO A 34 -1.72 16.73 -0.92
C PRO A 34 -1.38 15.63 0.10
N GLU A 35 -0.22 15.73 0.77
CA GLU A 35 0.22 14.70 1.73
C GLU A 35 -0.79 14.45 2.86
N ALA A 36 -1.48 15.51 3.31
CA ALA A 36 -2.50 15.42 4.36
C ALA A 36 -3.80 14.73 3.91
N GLU A 37 -4.03 14.59 2.59
CA GLU A 37 -5.15 13.83 2.03
C GLU A 37 -4.75 12.39 1.69
N GLU A 38 -3.46 12.13 1.42
CA GLU A 38 -3.00 10.77 1.11
C GLU A 38 -2.98 9.86 2.33
N PHE A 39 -2.66 10.40 3.50
CA PHE A 39 -2.62 9.63 4.74
C PHE A 39 -3.36 10.36 5.86
N ASP A 40 -4.54 9.86 6.21
CA ASP A 40 -5.44 10.47 7.19
C ASP A 40 -5.77 9.55 8.36
N SER A 41 -6.78 9.90 9.17
CA SER A 41 -7.19 9.10 10.32
C SER A 41 -7.82 7.77 9.95
N ASP A 42 -8.45 7.68 8.77
CA ASP A 42 -9.16 6.50 8.33
C ASP A 42 -8.18 5.39 7.95
N ASP A 43 -6.98 5.76 7.48
CA ASP A 43 -5.89 4.82 7.21
C ASP A 43 -5.47 3.98 8.41
N LEU A 44 -5.62 4.50 9.62
CA LEU A 44 -5.27 3.77 10.84
C LEU A 44 -6.34 2.74 11.23
N THR A 45 -7.52 2.82 10.64
CA THR A 45 -8.68 1.97 10.97
C THR A 45 -9.17 1.11 9.80
N ALA A 46 -8.72 1.40 8.58
CA ALA A 46 -9.10 0.68 7.37
C ALA A 46 -8.58 -0.77 7.34
N HIS A 47 -9.27 -1.61 6.56
CA HIS A 47 -8.79 -2.93 6.21
C HIS A 47 -7.83 -2.85 5.02
N HIS A 48 -6.54 -3.02 5.29
CA HIS A 48 -5.52 -2.98 4.24
C HIS A 48 -5.32 -4.35 3.60
N ILE A 49 -5.32 -4.38 2.27
CA ILE A 49 -5.09 -5.56 1.45
C ILE A 49 -3.93 -5.27 0.48
N VAL A 50 -2.98 -6.19 0.40
CA VAL A 50 -1.83 -6.08 -0.51
C VAL A 50 -1.76 -7.30 -1.41
N ALA A 51 -1.58 -7.06 -2.71
CA ALA A 51 -1.26 -8.10 -3.68
C ALA A 51 0.27 -8.17 -3.87
N VAL A 52 0.86 -9.33 -3.58
CA VAL A 52 2.27 -9.60 -3.81
C VAL A 52 2.40 -10.56 -4.98
N THR A 53 3.09 -10.14 -6.02
CA THR A 53 3.28 -10.92 -7.23
C THR A 53 4.73 -11.37 -7.32
N ARG A 54 4.94 -12.68 -7.42
CA ARG A 54 6.24 -13.26 -7.75
C ARG A 54 6.28 -13.55 -9.24
N THR A 55 7.24 -12.93 -9.92
CA THR A 55 7.64 -13.30 -11.28
C THR A 55 8.82 -14.27 -11.19
N SER A 56 8.64 -15.47 -11.76
CA SER A 56 9.78 -16.31 -12.13
C SER A 56 10.45 -15.67 -13.36
N PRO A 57 11.80 -15.69 -13.47
CA PRO A 57 12.48 -15.30 -14.70
C PRO A 57 12.06 -16.19 -15.89
#